data_AF-A0A183V311-F1
#
_entry.id   AF-A0A183V311-F1
#
_cell.length_a   1.000
_cell.length_b   1.000
_cell.length_c   1.000
_cell.angle_alpha   90.00
_cell.angle_beta   90.00
_cell.angle_gamma   90.00
#
_symmetry.space_group_name_H-M   'P 1'
#
loop_
_entity.id
_entity.type
_entity.pdbx_description
1 polymer ?
#
loop_
_entity_poly.entity_id
_entity_poly.type
_entity_poly.pdbx_seq_one_letter_code
_entity_poly.pdbx_strand_id
1 'polypeptide(L)'
;LICKGDLTKRSRDGRRHFQPVLRMLADNASDENEKRRLLELCSAQGNEEFTQFVRQAGLSFADLLFAFPSCRPPVDRCLELLPRLMPRPYSVTCSRERNRRRVRFAFSMLHFEPIDGRRYSRHGVASDWLASLKVGDQVQVMLKEPSRFRLPPLSNSCSDVRRIPLIMIGPGTGVAPYLSFLQHILLVTPIYFHPKWFCIAA
;
A
#
# COMPACT_ATOMS: atom_id res chain seq x y z
N LEU A 1 7.03 5.65 5.65
CA LEU A 1 7.92 4.52 5.33
C LEU A 1 8.28 4.61 3.86
N ILE A 2 9.50 5.07 3.55
CA ILE A 2 10.02 5.08 2.17
C ILE A 2 10.77 3.75 2.00
N CYS A 3 10.16 2.78 1.33
CA CYS A 3 10.89 1.61 0.84
C CYS A 3 11.33 1.91 -0.61
N LYS A 4 12.22 1.12 -1.21
CA LYS A 4 12.62 1.14 -2.63
C LYS A 4 12.01 -0.07 -3.40
N GLY A 5 11.48 0.19 -4.61
CA GLY A 5 10.95 -0.77 -5.60
C GLY A 5 9.50 -1.27 -5.41
N ASP A 6 8.59 -0.95 -6.32
CA ASP A 6 7.66 -1.89 -7.00
C ASP A 6 6.58 -1.13 -7.80
N LEU A 7 6.34 -1.59 -9.02
CA LEU A 7 5.44 -0.96 -10.01
C LEU A 7 3.94 -1.10 -9.68
N THR A 8 3.57 -1.82 -8.64
CA THR A 8 2.16 -2.20 -8.39
C THR A 8 1.40 -1.08 -7.65
N LYS A 9 1.38 0.13 -8.23
CA LYS A 9 0.33 1.08 -7.88
C LYS A 9 -1.02 0.49 -8.32
N ARG A 10 -1.81 -0.01 -7.35
CA ARG A 10 -3.28 -0.03 -7.41
C ARG A 10 -3.82 1.42 -7.38
N SER A 11 -3.34 2.27 -8.28
CA SER A 11 -3.97 3.56 -8.58
C SER A 11 -5.06 3.28 -9.61
N ARG A 12 -6.23 3.90 -9.43
CA ARG A 12 -7.36 3.80 -10.38
C ARG A 12 -6.96 4.23 -11.81
N ASP A 13 -5.84 4.94 -11.96
CA ASP A 13 -5.27 5.43 -13.22
C ASP A 13 -3.96 4.68 -13.62
N GLY A 14 -3.91 3.37 -13.37
CA GLY A 14 -2.74 2.54 -13.69
C GLY A 14 -2.43 2.47 -15.20
N ARG A 15 -3.42 2.70 -16.07
CA ARG A 15 -3.27 2.59 -17.53
C ARG A 15 -2.32 3.64 -18.12
N ARG A 16 -2.42 4.90 -17.68
CA ARG A 16 -1.62 6.02 -18.22
C ARG A 16 -0.11 5.84 -18.01
N HIS A 17 0.27 5.18 -16.91
CA HIS A 17 1.67 4.97 -16.57
C HIS A 17 2.24 3.72 -17.24
N PHE A 18 1.39 2.76 -17.62
CA PHE A 18 1.84 1.45 -18.08
C PHE A 18 1.85 1.32 -19.60
N GLN A 19 1.02 2.08 -20.32
CA GLN A 19 1.04 2.13 -21.79
C GLN A 19 2.40 2.54 -22.38
N PRO A 20 3.10 3.58 -21.87
CA PRO A 20 4.43 3.94 -22.36
C PRO A 20 5.45 2.82 -22.15
N VAL A 21 5.35 2.08 -21.03
CA VAL A 21 6.25 0.96 -20.72
C VAL A 21 6.05 -0.17 -21.72
N LEU A 22 4.79 -0.59 -21.96
CA LEU A 22 4.50 -1.65 -22.93
C LEU A 22 4.91 -1.26 -24.35
N ARG A 23 4.73 0.02 -24.72
CA ARG A 23 5.13 0.51 -26.04
C ARG A 23 6.64 0.46 -26.21
N MET A 24 7.37 0.91 -25.18
CA MET A 24 8.82 0.84 -25.14
C MET A 24 9.33 -0.60 -25.23
N LEU A 25 8.67 -1.56 -24.56
CA LEU A 25 9.00 -2.98 -24.70
C LEU A 25 8.78 -3.47 -26.13
N ALA A 26 7.67 -3.10 -26.77
CA ALA A 26 7.37 -3.48 -28.15
C ALA A 26 8.42 -2.95 -29.14
N ASP A 27 8.86 -1.71 -28.97
CA ASP A 27 9.85 -1.08 -29.86
C ASP A 27 11.25 -1.73 -29.72
N ASN A 28 11.52 -2.42 -28.60
CA ASN A 28 12.78 -3.11 -28.32
C ASN A 28 12.66 -4.65 -28.36
N ALA A 29 11.55 -5.17 -28.90
CA ALA A 29 11.34 -6.61 -29.11
C ALA A 29 11.91 -7.04 -30.47
N SER A 30 12.73 -8.10 -30.47
CA SER A 30 13.31 -8.64 -31.71
C SER A 30 12.38 -9.64 -32.41
N ASP A 31 11.49 -10.31 -31.66
CA ASP A 31 10.47 -11.21 -32.23
C ASP A 31 9.22 -10.40 -32.63
N GLU A 32 8.81 -10.53 -33.89
CA GLU A 32 7.64 -9.85 -34.44
C GLU A 32 6.33 -10.33 -33.79
N ASN A 33 6.25 -11.57 -33.31
CA ASN A 33 5.07 -12.06 -32.60
C ASN A 33 4.93 -11.41 -31.22
N GLU A 34 6.02 -11.36 -30.43
CA GLU A 34 6.05 -10.67 -29.14
C GLU A 34 5.74 -9.18 -29.29
N LYS A 35 6.35 -8.54 -30.29
CA LYS A 35 6.11 -7.13 -30.64
C LYS A 35 4.65 -6.86 -30.97
N ARG A 36 4.04 -7.67 -31.87
CA ARG A 36 2.61 -7.55 -32.19
C ARG A 36 1.76 -7.69 -30.93
N ARG A 37 2.06 -8.66 -30.07
CA ARG A 37 1.31 -8.89 -28.83
C ARG A 37 1.41 -7.71 -27.85
N LEU A 38 2.59 -7.12 -27.69
CA LEU A 38 2.78 -5.94 -26.86
C LEU A 38 2.03 -4.72 -27.42
N LEU A 39 2.01 -4.55 -28.74
CA LEU A 39 1.25 -3.49 -29.41
C LEU A 39 -0.27 -3.66 -29.24
N GLU A 40 -0.77 -4.90 -29.28
CA GLU A 40 -2.17 -5.22 -28.99
C GLU A 40 -2.53 -4.79 -27.56
N LEU A 41 -1.71 -5.16 -26.57
CA LEU A 41 -1.90 -4.79 -25.17
C LEU A 41 -1.83 -3.27 -24.93
N CYS A 42 -1.04 -2.54 -25.74
CA CYS A 42 -1.00 -1.08 -25.72
C CYS A 42 -2.26 -0.42 -26.30
N SER A 43 -2.92 -1.09 -27.24
CA SER A 43 -3.97 -0.50 -28.08
C SER A 43 -5.25 -0.16 -27.30
N ALA A 44 -6.15 0.60 -27.94
CA ALA A 44 -7.48 0.85 -27.39
C ALA A 44 -8.32 -0.45 -27.34
N GLN A 45 -8.17 -1.30 -28.35
CA GLN A 45 -8.93 -2.55 -28.53
C GLN A 45 -8.50 -3.63 -27.52
N GLY A 46 -7.21 -3.73 -27.21
CA GLY A 46 -6.66 -4.69 -26.24
C GLY A 46 -6.77 -4.28 -24.77
N ASN A 47 -7.61 -3.29 -24.43
CA ASN A 47 -7.72 -2.77 -23.05
C ASN A 47 -8.30 -3.80 -22.05
N GLU A 48 -9.21 -4.65 -22.51
CA GLU A 48 -9.80 -5.71 -21.69
C GLU A 48 -8.73 -6.76 -21.38
N GLU A 49 -8.00 -7.20 -22.40
CA GLU A 49 -6.89 -8.15 -22.24
C GLU A 49 -5.78 -7.58 -21.35
N PHE A 50 -5.38 -6.32 -21.54
CA PHE A 50 -4.45 -5.65 -20.64
C PHE A 50 -4.96 -5.65 -19.20
N THR A 51 -6.25 -5.36 -19.01
CA THR A 51 -6.86 -5.34 -17.68
C THR A 51 -6.82 -6.72 -17.03
N GLN A 52 -7.14 -7.77 -17.78
CA GLN A 52 -7.18 -9.14 -17.28
C GLN A 52 -5.76 -9.66 -17.00
N PHE A 53 -4.90 -9.66 -18.03
CA PHE A 53 -3.60 -10.32 -17.98
C PHE A 53 -2.51 -9.52 -17.27
N VAL A 54 -2.59 -8.19 -17.24
CA VAL A 54 -1.55 -7.36 -16.60
C VAL A 54 -2.05 -6.77 -15.29
N ARG A 55 -3.21 -6.10 -15.32
CA ARG A 55 -3.67 -5.31 -14.17
C ARG A 55 -4.27 -6.17 -13.05
N GLN A 56 -5.18 -7.09 -13.38
CA GLN A 56 -5.83 -7.97 -12.39
C GLN A 56 -4.84 -9.03 -11.89
N ALA A 57 -4.08 -9.63 -12.81
CA ALA A 57 -2.96 -10.50 -12.47
C ALA A 57 -1.84 -9.80 -11.68
N GLY A 58 -1.77 -8.46 -11.68
CA GLY A 58 -0.75 -7.73 -10.92
C GLY A 58 0.67 -8.10 -11.33
N LEU A 59 0.90 -8.20 -12.64
CA LEU A 59 2.23 -8.49 -13.19
C LEU A 59 3.17 -7.32 -12.92
N SER A 60 4.40 -7.68 -12.56
CA SER A 60 5.52 -6.76 -12.41
C SER A 60 6.20 -6.53 -13.76
N PHE A 61 7.04 -5.49 -13.83
CA PHE A 61 7.88 -5.26 -15.00
C PHE A 61 8.80 -6.46 -15.30
N ALA A 62 9.32 -7.13 -14.26
CA ALA A 62 10.13 -8.33 -14.42
C ALA A 62 9.35 -9.50 -15.02
N ASP A 63 8.09 -9.71 -14.62
CA ASP A 63 7.26 -10.77 -15.22
C ASP A 63 7.06 -10.52 -16.72
N LEU A 64 6.89 -9.27 -17.13
CA LEU A 64 6.75 -8.92 -18.55
C LEU A 64 8.02 -9.22 -19.33
N LEU A 65 9.20 -8.89 -18.80
CA LEU A 65 10.47 -9.26 -19.44
C LEU A 65 10.66 -10.78 -19.52
N PHE A 66 10.17 -11.54 -18.54
CA PHE A 66 10.18 -13.00 -18.60
C PHE A 66 9.17 -13.58 -19.58
N ALA A 67 8.01 -12.93 -19.75
CA ALA A 67 6.99 -13.34 -20.71
C ALA A 67 7.37 -12.99 -22.16
N PHE A 68 8.16 -11.94 -22.37
CA PHE A 68 8.62 -11.45 -23.67
C PHE A 68 10.16 -11.42 -23.72
N PRO A 69 10.83 -12.59 -23.78
CA PRO A 69 12.29 -12.70 -23.70
C PRO A 69 13.05 -12.03 -24.86
N SER A 70 12.39 -11.73 -25.98
CA SER A 70 13.02 -11.01 -27.10
C SER A 70 13.17 -9.50 -26.81
N CYS A 71 12.48 -8.98 -25.79
CA CYS A 71 12.54 -7.58 -25.40
C CYS A 71 13.88 -7.26 -24.72
N ARG A 72 14.67 -6.37 -25.32
CA ARG A 72 15.92 -5.86 -24.74
C ARG A 72 15.91 -4.34 -24.61
N PRO A 73 15.06 -3.80 -23.72
CA PRO A 73 14.97 -2.37 -23.54
C PRO A 73 16.25 -1.79 -22.91
N PRO A 74 16.69 -0.60 -23.34
CA PRO A 74 17.85 0.02 -22.75
C PRO A 74 17.52 0.57 -21.35
N VAL A 75 18.50 0.55 -20.45
CA VAL A 75 18.31 0.79 -19.01
C VAL A 75 17.86 2.22 -18.73
N ASP A 76 18.39 3.19 -19.46
CA ASP A 76 18.02 4.60 -19.40
C ASP A 76 16.52 4.83 -19.64
N ARG A 77 15.96 4.20 -20.68
CA ARG A 77 14.52 4.29 -21.00
C ARG A 77 13.66 3.61 -19.94
N CYS A 78 14.15 2.50 -19.36
CA CYS A 78 13.48 1.88 -18.24
C CYS A 78 13.41 2.85 -17.05
N LEU A 79 14.52 3.49 -16.66
CA LEU A 79 14.56 4.40 -15.53
C LEU A 79 13.69 5.65 -15.73
N GLU A 80 13.55 6.12 -16.97
CA GLU A 80 12.68 7.26 -17.31
C GLU A 80 11.19 6.94 -17.15
N LEU A 81 10.76 5.73 -17.56
CA LEU A 81 9.35 5.34 -17.59
C LEU A 81 8.88 4.70 -16.27
N LEU A 82 9.78 4.08 -15.51
CA LEU A 82 9.43 3.40 -14.27
C LEU A 82 9.00 4.40 -13.19
N PRO A 83 7.85 4.18 -12.52
CA PRO A 83 7.40 5.08 -11.48
C PRO A 83 8.33 5.04 -10.26
N ARG A 84 8.55 6.21 -9.64
CA ARG A 84 9.22 6.29 -8.34
C ARG A 84 8.46 5.48 -7.30
N LEU A 85 9.19 4.78 -6.43
CA LEU A 85 8.53 4.10 -5.32
C LEU A 85 7.93 5.11 -4.35
N MET A 86 6.65 4.93 -4.07
CA MET A 86 5.93 5.75 -3.10
C MET A 86 6.04 5.20 -1.69
N PRO A 87 6.10 6.07 -0.67
CA PRO A 87 6.04 5.64 0.71
C PRO A 87 4.70 4.98 1.03
N ARG A 88 4.73 3.93 1.86
CA ARG A 88 3.52 3.22 2.28
C ARG A 88 2.97 3.80 3.58
N PRO A 89 1.69 4.22 3.62
CA PRO A 89 1.05 4.71 4.84
C PRO A 89 0.62 3.55 5.73
N TYR A 90 0.77 3.71 7.04
CA TYR A 90 0.29 2.76 8.06
C TYR A 90 -0.36 3.53 9.20
N SER A 91 -1.40 2.94 9.79
CA SER A 91 -2.08 3.51 10.95
C SER A 91 -1.30 3.22 12.22
N VAL A 92 -1.11 4.25 13.03
CA VAL A 92 -0.42 4.16 14.32
C VAL A 92 -1.35 3.49 15.34
N THR A 93 -0.81 2.60 16.18
CA THR A 93 -1.53 1.87 17.23
C THR A 93 -1.34 2.45 18.62
N CYS A 94 -0.55 3.52 18.75
CA CYS A 94 -0.26 4.19 20.01
C CYS A 94 -0.59 5.68 19.99
N SER A 95 -0.92 6.23 21.16
CA SER A 95 -1.05 7.67 21.35
C SER A 95 0.32 8.32 21.57
N ARG A 96 0.49 9.53 21.01
CA ARG A 96 1.70 10.35 21.14
C ARG A 96 1.90 10.82 22.58
N GLU A 97 0.83 11.03 23.35
CA GLU A 97 0.93 11.45 24.75
C GLU A 97 1.60 10.39 25.63
N ARG A 98 1.32 9.11 25.40
CA ARG A 98 1.90 8.01 26.19
C ARG A 98 3.32 7.63 25.76
N ASN A 99 3.64 7.71 24.48
CA ASN A 99 4.93 7.27 23.94
C ASN A 99 5.58 8.38 23.09
N ARG A 100 6.21 9.37 23.73
CA ARG A 100 6.86 10.48 23.02
C ARG A 100 8.05 10.08 22.12
N ARG A 101 8.68 8.93 22.40
CA ARG A 101 9.90 8.46 21.69
C ARG A 101 9.71 7.18 20.89
N ARG A 102 8.51 6.57 20.88
CA ARG A 102 8.26 5.29 20.23
C ARG A 102 6.97 5.34 19.43
N VAL A 103 7.03 4.91 18.17
CA VAL A 103 5.86 4.75 17.31
C VAL A 103 5.60 3.27 17.16
N ARG A 104 4.34 2.87 17.30
CA ARG A 104 3.85 1.51 17.06
C ARG A 104 2.82 1.56 15.95
N PHE A 105 2.82 0.56 15.10
CA PHE A 105 1.83 0.38 14.05
C PHE A 105 1.66 -1.12 13.82
N ALA A 106 0.54 -1.51 13.22
CA ALA A 106 0.27 -2.90 12.86
C ALA A 106 0.13 -3.00 11.33
N PHE A 107 0.59 -4.11 10.78
CA PHE A 107 0.47 -4.40 9.36
C PHE A 107 0.31 -5.90 9.12
N SER A 108 -0.33 -6.24 8.01
CA SER A 108 -0.45 -7.63 7.55
C SER A 108 0.67 -7.91 6.55
N MET A 109 1.20 -9.13 6.57
CA MET A 109 2.06 -9.63 5.51
C MET A 109 1.22 -9.83 4.25
N LEU A 110 1.73 -9.34 3.12
CA LEU A 110 1.13 -9.57 1.81
C LEU A 110 1.94 -10.64 1.09
N HIS A 111 1.28 -11.69 0.64
CA HIS A 111 1.85 -12.77 -0.16
C HIS A 111 1.06 -12.89 -1.47
N PHE A 112 1.77 -13.05 -2.57
CA PHE A 112 1.23 -13.20 -3.91
C PHE A 112 1.78 -14.50 -4.50
N GLU A 113 0.90 -15.45 -4.74
CA GLU A 113 1.26 -16.76 -5.29
C GLU A 113 1.69 -16.65 -6.78
N PRO A 114 2.51 -17.60 -7.28
CA PRO A 114 2.93 -17.68 -8.68
C PRO A 114 1.80 -18.19 -9.59
N ILE A 115 0.68 -17.47 -9.61
CA ILE A 115 -0.49 -17.72 -10.45
C ILE A 115 -0.69 -16.54 -11.43
N ASP A 116 -1.53 -16.72 -12.45
CA ASP A 116 -1.90 -15.70 -13.43
C ASP A 116 -0.71 -15.08 -14.21
N GLY A 117 0.28 -15.91 -14.55
CA GLY A 117 1.47 -15.46 -15.31
C GLY A 117 2.58 -14.84 -14.46
N ARG A 118 2.45 -14.83 -13.13
CA ARG A 118 3.59 -14.53 -12.24
C ARG A 118 4.55 -15.70 -12.22
N ARG A 119 5.83 -15.43 -12.46
CA ARG A 119 6.85 -16.49 -12.53
C ARG A 119 7.24 -17.03 -11.16
N TYR A 120 7.20 -16.19 -10.13
CA TYR A 120 7.64 -16.52 -8.77
C TYR A 120 6.66 -15.99 -7.73
N SER A 121 6.66 -16.62 -6.55
CA SER A 121 5.97 -16.05 -5.38
C SER A 121 6.60 -14.72 -4.99
N ARG A 122 5.78 -13.78 -4.53
CA ARG A 122 6.22 -12.46 -4.10
C ARG A 122 5.59 -12.06 -2.78
N HIS A 123 6.31 -11.23 -2.04
CA HIS A 123 5.77 -10.53 -0.89
C HIS A 123 5.54 -9.05 -1.22
N GLY A 124 4.67 -8.39 -0.47
CA GLY A 124 4.54 -6.95 -0.56
C GLY A 124 5.82 -6.26 -0.09
N VAL A 125 6.42 -5.42 -0.93
CA VAL A 125 7.74 -4.83 -0.67
C VAL A 125 7.84 -4.16 0.69
N ALA A 126 6.89 -3.28 1.05
CA ALA A 126 6.97 -2.56 2.31
C ALA A 126 6.78 -3.48 3.53
N SER A 127 5.86 -4.45 3.47
CA SER A 127 5.62 -5.39 4.57
C SER A 127 6.78 -6.37 4.75
N ASP A 128 7.34 -6.86 3.65
CA ASP A 128 8.46 -7.79 3.67
C ASP A 128 9.74 -7.13 4.16
N TRP A 129 10.03 -5.94 3.64
CA TRP A 129 11.15 -5.13 4.14
C TRP A 129 11.02 -4.85 5.63
N LEU A 130 9.84 -4.46 6.12
CA LEU A 130 9.60 -4.25 7.56
C LEU A 130 9.80 -5.52 8.38
N ALA A 131 9.38 -6.68 7.88
CA ALA A 131 9.55 -7.97 8.55
C ALA A 131 11.03 -8.40 8.61
N SER A 132 11.85 -7.97 7.66
CA SER A 132 13.28 -8.27 7.61
C SER A 132 14.13 -7.43 8.57
N LEU A 133 13.58 -6.34 9.13
CA LEU A 133 14.31 -5.42 10.00
C LEU A 133 14.69 -6.04 11.34
N LYS A 134 15.86 -5.65 11.84
CA LYS A 134 16.40 -6.05 13.15
C LYS A 134 16.44 -4.86 14.10
N VAL A 135 16.52 -5.16 15.39
CA VAL A 135 16.69 -4.13 16.42
C VAL A 135 18.00 -3.38 16.17
N GLY A 136 17.91 -2.06 16.04
CA GLY A 136 19.03 -1.18 15.72
C GLY A 136 18.99 -0.60 14.30
N ASP A 137 18.22 -1.20 13.40
CA ASP A 137 18.06 -0.71 12.03
C ASP A 137 17.36 0.66 12.01
N GLN A 138 17.83 1.52 11.10
CA GLN A 138 17.30 2.87 10.94
C GLN A 138 16.18 2.88 9.91
N VAL A 139 15.03 3.46 10.29
CA VAL A 139 13.84 3.53 9.44
C VAL A 139 13.40 4.98 9.28
N GLN A 140 13.28 5.43 8.04
CA GLN A 140 12.72 6.75 7.75
C GLN A 140 11.20 6.73 7.79
N VAL A 141 10.64 7.47 8.75
CA VAL A 141 9.21 7.64 8.96
C VAL A 141 8.84 9.10 8.83
N MET A 142 7.80 9.37 8.05
CA MET A 142 7.18 10.69 7.97
C MET A 142 5.78 10.58 8.55
N LEU A 143 5.48 11.40 9.54
CA LEU A 143 4.15 11.46 10.14
C LEU A 143 3.23 12.24 9.21
N LYS A 144 2.10 11.62 8.87
CA LYS A 144 1.04 12.27 8.11
C LYS A 144 -0.17 12.41 9.01
N GLU A 145 -0.59 13.65 9.22
CA GLU A 145 -1.77 13.92 10.03
C GLU A 145 -3.06 13.54 9.28
N PRO A 146 -4.00 12.82 9.93
CA PRO A 146 -5.29 12.51 9.31
C PRO A 146 -6.18 13.76 9.32
N SER A 147 -6.84 14.08 8.21
CA SER A 147 -7.71 15.26 8.10
C SER A 147 -9.11 15.04 8.68
N ARG A 148 -9.65 13.81 8.58
CA ARG A 148 -11.05 13.50 8.94
C ARG A 148 -11.21 12.38 9.99
N PHE A 149 -10.14 11.67 10.32
CA PHE A 149 -10.20 10.51 11.23
C PHE A 149 -9.52 10.84 12.56
N ARG A 150 -10.24 11.55 13.43
CA ARG A 150 -9.78 11.98 14.75
C ARG A 150 -10.87 11.76 15.78
N LEU A 151 -10.45 11.63 17.04
CA LEU A 151 -11.39 11.72 18.15
C LEU A 151 -12.03 13.11 18.18
N PRO A 152 -13.29 13.21 18.63
CA PRO A 152 -13.89 14.50 18.98
C PRO A 152 -12.98 15.29 19.92
N PRO A 153 -12.90 16.62 19.76
CA PRO A 153 -12.04 17.44 20.60
C PRO A 153 -12.48 17.38 22.07
N LEU A 154 -11.51 17.44 22.98
CA LEU A 154 -11.77 17.65 24.41
C LEU A 154 -12.33 19.07 24.57
N SER A 155 -13.63 19.18 24.84
CA SER A 155 -14.31 20.45 25.10
C SER A 155 -15.33 20.26 26.22
N ASN A 156 -15.72 21.34 26.90
CA ASN A 156 -16.77 21.27 27.93
C ASN A 156 -18.20 21.19 27.35
N SER A 157 -18.35 20.91 26.05
CA SER A 157 -19.62 20.84 25.33
C SER A 157 -20.20 19.40 25.31
N CYS A 158 -21.40 19.23 24.76
CA CYS A 158 -21.98 17.91 24.47
C CYS A 158 -21.14 17.07 23.50
N SER A 159 -20.17 17.70 22.80
CA SER A 159 -19.25 17.04 21.88
C SER A 159 -17.94 16.55 22.51
N ASP A 160 -17.87 16.47 23.84
CA ASP A 160 -16.71 15.94 24.55
C ASP A 160 -16.54 14.44 24.30
N VAL A 161 -15.33 14.01 23.91
CA VAL A 161 -14.98 12.59 23.76
C VAL A 161 -15.30 11.78 25.03
N ARG A 162 -15.31 12.41 26.21
CA ARG A 162 -15.63 11.76 27.49
C ARG A 162 -17.13 11.43 27.67
N ARG A 163 -18.00 12.07 26.89
CA ARG A 163 -19.46 12.00 27.02
C ARG A 163 -20.15 11.39 25.80
N ILE A 164 -19.49 11.41 24.63
CA ILE A 164 -20.05 10.82 23.41
C ILE A 164 -19.80 9.31 23.40
N PRO A 165 -20.83 8.46 23.22
CA PRO A 165 -20.61 7.05 22.96
C PRO A 165 -19.91 6.85 21.61
N LEU A 166 -18.76 6.19 21.60
CA LEU A 166 -18.04 5.84 20.36
C LEU A 166 -18.27 4.38 19.99
N ILE A 167 -18.60 4.16 18.71
CA ILE A 167 -18.63 2.85 18.08
C ILE A 167 -17.45 2.77 17.13
N MET A 168 -16.54 1.82 17.36
CA MET A 168 -15.34 1.62 16.56
C MET A 168 -15.41 0.24 15.89
N ILE A 169 -15.39 0.24 14.55
CA ILE A 169 -15.51 -0.98 13.73
C ILE A 169 -14.25 -1.10 12.86
N GLY A 170 -13.47 -2.17 13.06
CA GLY A 170 -12.21 -2.37 12.35
C GLY A 170 -11.82 -3.84 12.24
N PRO A 171 -12.12 -4.50 11.10
CA PRO A 171 -11.70 -5.88 10.88
C PRO A 171 -10.19 -5.97 10.62
N GLY A 172 -9.54 -7.01 11.17
CA GLY A 172 -8.11 -7.28 11.01
C GLY A 172 -7.22 -6.09 11.41
N THR A 173 -6.29 -5.70 10.53
CA THR A 173 -5.41 -4.54 10.77
C THR A 173 -6.15 -3.19 10.75
N GLY A 174 -7.43 -3.18 10.36
CA GLY A 174 -8.31 -2.03 10.50
C GLY A 174 -8.54 -1.60 11.95
N VAL A 175 -8.23 -2.45 12.94
CA VAL A 175 -8.29 -2.09 14.38
C VAL A 175 -7.21 -1.09 14.81
N ALA A 176 -6.14 -0.95 14.01
CA ALA A 176 -4.94 -0.23 14.40
C ALA A 176 -5.18 1.20 14.95
N PRO A 177 -5.91 2.10 14.27
CA PRO A 177 -6.08 3.45 14.80
C PRO A 177 -7.00 3.49 16.03
N TYR A 178 -7.91 2.53 16.20
CA TYR A 178 -8.77 2.47 17.39
C TYR A 178 -7.99 2.11 18.65
N LEU A 179 -6.92 1.31 18.54
CA LEU A 179 -6.00 1.09 19.65
C LEU A 179 -5.35 2.39 20.11
N SER A 180 -4.98 3.27 19.18
CA SER A 180 -4.44 4.59 19.52
C SER A 180 -5.48 5.48 20.20
N PHE A 181 -6.74 5.40 19.77
CA PHE A 181 -7.85 6.17 20.35
C PHE A 181 -8.17 5.68 21.77
N LEU A 182 -8.35 4.38 21.97
CA LEU A 182 -8.56 3.78 23.28
C LEU A 182 -7.43 4.14 24.24
N GLN A 183 -6.18 4.06 23.78
CA GLN A 183 -5.04 4.47 24.58
C GLN A 183 -5.08 5.95 24.96
N HIS A 184 -5.49 6.84 24.05
CA HIS A 184 -5.65 8.27 24.34
C HIS A 184 -6.79 8.52 25.34
N ILE A 185 -7.96 7.90 25.15
CA ILE A 185 -9.11 8.03 26.04
C ILE A 185 -8.75 7.57 27.45
N LEU A 186 -8.10 6.41 27.61
CA LEU A 186 -7.67 5.91 28.91
C LEU A 186 -6.70 6.84 29.64
N LEU A 187 -5.89 7.63 28.92
CA LEU A 187 -5.00 8.62 29.53
C LEU A 187 -5.76 9.85 30.03
N VAL A 188 -6.81 10.26 29.32
CA VAL A 188 -7.54 11.50 29.59
C VAL A 188 -8.73 11.29 30.54
N THR A 189 -9.27 10.07 30.61
CA THR A 189 -10.35 9.68 31.54
C THR A 189 -9.95 8.48 32.39
N PRO A 190 -9.11 8.66 33.42
CA PRO A 190 -8.70 7.55 34.29
C PRO A 190 -9.84 7.00 35.18
N ILE A 191 -10.94 7.76 35.39
CA ILE A 191 -11.98 7.44 36.39
C ILE A 191 -13.36 7.15 35.76
N TYR A 192 -13.59 7.49 34.50
CA TYR A 192 -14.90 7.33 33.83
C TYR A 192 -14.83 6.32 32.70
N PHE A 193 -15.03 5.03 33.02
CA PHE A 193 -15.31 4.01 32.01
C PHE A 193 -16.81 4.08 31.67
N HIS A 194 -17.17 4.86 30.64
CA HIS A 194 -18.57 4.95 30.23
C HIS A 194 -19.07 3.55 29.79
N PRO A 195 -20.24 3.06 30.22
CA PRO A 195 -20.67 1.68 29.93
C PRO A 195 -21.06 1.39 28.47
N LYS A 196 -20.74 2.29 27.51
CA LYS A 196 -21.19 2.22 26.10
C LYS A 196 -20.07 2.30 25.06
N TRP A 197 -18.80 2.12 25.44
CA TRP A 197 -17.72 1.99 24.45
C TRP A 197 -17.70 0.57 23.88
N PHE A 198 -17.91 0.44 22.58
CA PHE A 198 -17.83 -0.85 21.90
C PHE A 198 -16.78 -0.78 20.79
N CYS A 199 -15.74 -1.59 20.91
CA CYS A 199 -14.79 -1.86 19.84
C CYS A 199 -15.07 -3.26 19.32
N ILE A 200 -15.57 -3.36 18.08
CA ILE A 200 -15.80 -4.64 17.43
C ILE A 200 -14.59 -4.90 16.53
N ALA A 201 -13.77 -5.86 16.95
CA ALA A 201 -12.69 -6.42 16.16
C ALA A 201 -13.09 -7.84 15.73
N ALA A 202 -12.98 -8.11 14.44
CA ALA A 202 -13.17 -9.43 13.83
C ALA A 202 -11.92 -9.79 13.03
#